data_AF-A0A502E245-F1
#
_entry.id   AF-A0A502E245-F1
#
_cell.length_a   1.000
_cell.length_b   1.000
_cell.length_c   1.000
_cell.angle_alpha   90.00
_cell.angle_beta   90.00
_cell.angle_gamma   90.00
#
_symmetry.space_group_name_H-M   'P 1'
#
loop_
_entity.id
_entity.type
_entity.pdbx_description
1 polymer ?
#
loop_
_entity_poly.entity_id
_entity_poly.type
_entity_poly.pdbx_seq_one_letter_code
_entity_poly.pdbx_strand_id
1 'polypeptide(L)'
;LEQREQPFVLAIRSNEKLWAVLNDHLGQHAASRLAACLPAQAWRRLSAGAGSKGERVYDWARLRLTRLQQPPWDHWLLVRRSRTDPKDLDYYVVFGPDRTSLATLARVAGRRWAIEECFEVAKQEVGLADYEIRSWHGWYRHITLAMLALAFLAGMRVRLNAASRQKGGPANPLSSRLQHRRDPPSHQRPPTRRWPRAGPPL
;
A
#
# COMPACT_ATOMS: atom_id res chain seq x y z
N LEU A 1 5.43 20.61 14.54
CA LEU A 1 4.81 19.27 14.63
C LEU A 1 5.29 18.54 15.87
N GLU A 2 6.60 18.43 16.08
CA GLU A 2 7.20 17.72 17.24
C GLU A 2 6.87 18.36 18.58
N GLN A 3 6.98 19.69 18.70
CA GLN A 3 6.56 20.44 19.91
C GLN A 3 5.08 20.27 20.25
N ARG A 4 4.27 19.85 19.27
CA ARG A 4 2.83 19.59 19.42
C ARG A 4 2.53 18.09 19.48
N GLU A 5 3.56 17.26 19.56
CA GLU A 5 3.43 15.80 19.65
C GLU A 5 2.61 15.19 18.49
N GLN A 6 2.71 15.79 17.30
CA GLN A 6 2.00 15.33 16.11
C GLN A 6 2.90 14.43 15.27
N PRO A 7 2.58 13.12 15.13
CA PRO A 7 3.34 12.20 14.29
C PRO A 7 3.36 12.65 12.83
N PHE A 8 4.49 12.44 12.15
CA PHE A 8 4.59 12.73 10.72
C PHE A 8 5.53 11.79 9.99
N VAL A 9 5.37 11.74 8.67
CA VAL A 9 6.29 11.12 7.72
C VAL A 9 6.61 12.16 6.67
N LEU A 10 7.88 12.52 6.54
CA LEU A 10 8.35 13.56 5.63
C LEU A 10 9.36 12.98 4.65
N ALA A 11 9.09 13.10 3.36
CA ALA A 11 10.05 12.73 2.31
C ALA A 11 11.26 13.69 2.35
N ILE A 12 12.46 13.12 2.25
CA ILE A 12 13.72 13.86 2.28
C ILE A 12 14.61 13.46 1.11
N ARG A 13 15.62 14.29 0.82
CA ARG A 13 16.61 13.99 -0.22
C ARG A 13 17.61 12.96 0.28
N SER A 14 18.25 12.26 -0.67
CA SER A 14 19.29 11.27 -0.38
C SER A 14 20.52 11.85 0.33
N ASN A 15 20.81 13.12 0.10
CA ASN A 15 21.94 13.85 0.69
C ASN A 15 21.61 14.57 2.01
N GLU A 16 20.37 14.49 2.48
CA GLU A 16 19.94 15.09 3.75
C GLU A 16 20.78 14.55 4.91
N LYS A 17 21.27 15.45 5.77
CA LYS A 17 22.17 15.11 6.88
C LYS A 17 21.35 14.81 8.13
N LEU A 18 21.46 13.58 8.61
CA LEU A 18 20.74 13.10 9.77
C LEU A 18 21.72 12.68 10.86
N TRP A 19 21.38 13.00 12.11
CA TRP A 19 22.11 12.50 13.27
C TRP A 19 21.79 11.04 13.51
N ALA A 20 22.80 10.19 13.47
CA ALA A 20 22.69 8.77 13.77
C ALA A 20 24.04 8.24 14.28
N VAL A 21 23.99 7.10 14.96
CA VAL A 21 25.19 6.33 15.27
C VAL A 21 25.48 5.41 14.11
N LEU A 22 26.66 5.54 13.52
CA LEU A 22 27.15 4.67 12.45
C LEU A 22 28.55 4.17 12.81
N ASN A 23 28.75 2.85 12.81
CA ASN A 23 30.00 2.21 13.24
C ASN A 23 30.47 2.73 14.62
N ASP A 24 29.57 2.74 15.59
CA ASP A 24 29.80 3.22 16.96
C ASP A 24 30.21 4.70 17.12
N HIS A 25 30.12 5.48 16.04
CA HIS A 25 30.37 6.91 16.07
C HIS A 25 29.08 7.71 15.85
N LEU A 26 28.80 8.63 16.77
CA LEU A 26 27.72 9.60 16.61
C LEU A 26 28.15 10.72 15.68
N GLY A 27 27.39 10.96 14.62
CA GLY A 27 27.65 12.04 13.70
C GLY A 27 26.50 12.34 12.76
N GLN A 28 26.71 13.33 11.89
CA GLN A 28 25.80 13.63 10.79
C GLN A 28 26.17 12.82 9.56
N HIS A 29 25.23 12.03 9.06
CA HIS A 29 25.42 11.19 7.89
C HIS A 29 24.32 11.45 6.86
N ALA A 30 24.66 11.34 5.58
CA ALA A 30 23.66 11.43 4.51
C ALA A 30 22.68 10.24 4.62
N ALA A 31 21.40 10.47 4.34
CA ALA A 31 20.38 9.43 4.34
C ALA A 31 20.76 8.22 3.46
N SER A 32 21.36 8.47 2.30
CA SER A 32 21.87 7.42 1.41
C SER A 32 22.99 6.58 2.04
N ARG A 33 23.92 7.22 2.76
CA ARG A 33 25.01 6.52 3.47
C ARG A 33 24.46 5.65 4.59
N LEU A 34 23.50 6.16 5.36
CA LEU A 34 22.83 5.39 6.41
C LEU A 34 22.09 4.18 5.83
N ALA A 35 21.39 4.36 4.71
CA ALA A 35 20.70 3.27 4.04
C ALA A 35 21.64 2.22 3.46
N ALA A 36 22.79 2.62 2.94
CA ALA A 36 23.80 1.70 2.41
C ALA A 36 24.40 0.80 3.49
N CYS A 37 24.42 1.24 4.75
CA CYS A 37 24.92 0.47 5.89
C CYS A 37 23.85 -0.45 6.53
N LEU A 38 22.60 -0.43 6.05
CA LEU A 38 21.56 -1.31 6.57
C LEU A 38 21.84 -2.76 6.18
N PRO A 39 21.89 -3.69 7.15
CA PRO A 39 22.10 -5.11 6.84
C PRO A 39 20.91 -5.69 6.07
N ALA A 40 21.14 -6.76 5.31
CA ALA A 40 20.09 -7.40 4.52
C ALA A 40 18.86 -7.79 5.36
N GLN A 41 19.05 -8.26 6.60
CA GLN A 41 17.94 -8.63 7.49
C GLN A 41 17.07 -7.44 7.96
N ALA A 42 17.52 -6.19 7.83
CA ALA A 42 16.72 -5.03 8.20
C ALA A 42 15.60 -4.75 7.18
N TRP A 43 15.72 -5.30 5.97
CA TRP A 43 14.76 -5.09 4.90
C TRP A 43 13.59 -6.07 4.99
N ARG A 44 12.37 -5.54 4.93
CA ARG A 44 11.13 -6.31 4.95
C ARG A 44 10.24 -5.92 3.79
N ARG A 45 9.72 -6.92 3.09
CA ARG A 45 8.75 -6.71 2.01
C ARG A 45 7.38 -6.39 2.59
N LEU A 46 6.88 -5.19 2.32
CA LEU A 46 5.63 -4.68 2.87
C LEU A 46 4.84 -3.90 1.83
N SER A 47 3.52 -3.93 1.94
CA SER A 47 2.64 -3.09 1.12
C SER A 47 2.63 -1.66 1.63
N ALA A 48 2.74 -0.71 0.70
CA ALA A 48 2.50 0.72 0.90
C ALA A 48 1.00 1.07 0.80
N GLY A 49 0.12 0.07 0.63
CA GLY A 49 -1.31 0.21 0.45
C GLY A 49 -1.77 -0.18 -0.96
N ALA A 50 -3.10 -0.28 -1.12
CA ALA A 50 -3.73 -0.56 -2.40
C ALA A 50 -3.53 0.60 -3.39
N GLY A 51 -3.24 0.27 -4.65
CA GLY A 51 -3.24 1.21 -5.77
C GLY A 51 -4.13 0.75 -6.91
N SER A 52 -4.24 1.59 -7.94
CA SER A 52 -5.00 1.31 -9.17
C SER A 52 -4.63 0.00 -9.87
N LYS A 53 -3.39 -0.50 -9.70
CA LYS A 53 -2.89 -1.76 -10.26
C LYS A 53 -2.73 -2.89 -9.22
N GLY A 54 -3.31 -2.75 -8.03
CA GLY A 54 -3.19 -3.69 -6.92
C GLY A 54 -2.27 -3.20 -5.79
N GLU A 55 -1.91 -4.10 -4.86
CA GLU A 55 -1.08 -3.79 -3.70
C GLU A 55 0.31 -3.27 -4.13
N ARG A 56 0.69 -2.09 -3.64
CA ARG A 56 1.99 -1.47 -3.95
C ARG A 56 3.06 -2.01 -3.02
N VAL A 57 3.71 -3.10 -3.42
CA VAL A 57 4.69 -3.81 -2.58
C VAL A 57 6.11 -3.33 -2.83
N TYR A 58 6.79 -2.88 -1.77
CA TYR A 58 8.20 -2.45 -1.79
C TYR A 58 8.99 -3.17 -0.69
N ASP A 59 10.32 -3.10 -0.78
CA ASP A 59 11.18 -3.47 0.35
C ASP A 59 11.38 -2.24 1.23
N TRP A 60 11.15 -2.39 2.53
CA TRP A 60 11.23 -1.29 3.50
C TRP A 60 12.23 -1.63 4.60
N ALA A 61 12.98 -0.63 5.03
CA ALA A 61 13.82 -0.72 6.21
C ALA A 61 13.69 0.56 7.04
N ARG A 62 14.01 0.46 8.33
CA ARG A 62 14.08 1.64 9.21
C ARG A 62 15.35 1.63 10.04
N LEU A 63 15.84 2.82 10.35
CA LEU A 63 16.96 3.07 11.24
C LEU A 63 16.55 4.13 12.26
N ARG A 64 16.83 3.90 13.55
CA ARG A 64 16.54 4.89 14.60
C ARG A 64 17.54 6.04 14.48
N LEU A 65 17.04 7.27 14.45
CA LEU A 65 17.87 8.47 14.42
C LEU A 65 18.20 8.90 15.83
N THR A 66 19.37 9.51 16.01
CA THR A 66 19.77 10.08 17.29
C THR A 66 19.19 11.48 17.41
N ARG A 67 18.18 11.64 18.27
CA ARG A 67 17.66 12.95 18.67
C ARG A 67 17.37 12.90 20.18
N LEU A 68 17.56 14.02 20.89
CA LEU A 68 17.09 14.16 22.26
C LEU A 68 15.56 14.12 22.24
N GLN A 69 14.97 12.99 22.61
CA GLN A 69 13.51 12.82 22.69
C GLN A 69 13.15 12.05 23.96
N GLN A 70 12.05 12.46 24.59
CA GLN A 70 11.49 11.74 25.73
C GLN A 70 10.52 10.67 25.24
N PRO A 71 10.49 9.48 25.90
CA PRO A 71 9.42 8.51 25.67
C PRO A 71 8.04 9.16 25.79
N PRO A 72 7.04 8.73 24.98
CA PRO A 72 7.04 7.56 24.10
C PRO A 72 7.45 7.86 22.65
N TRP A 73 8.10 8.99 22.37
CA TRP A 73 8.34 9.45 21.00
C TRP A 73 9.71 9.05 20.46
N ASP A 74 9.77 8.78 19.16
CA ASP A 74 11.02 8.45 18.48
C ASP A 74 11.10 9.03 17.06
N HIS A 75 12.33 9.05 16.54
CA HIS A 75 12.62 9.40 15.16
C HIS A 75 13.26 8.24 14.42
N TRP A 76 12.83 8.03 13.18
CA TRP A 76 13.43 7.05 12.28
C TRP A 76 13.72 7.64 10.92
N LEU A 77 14.80 7.16 10.32
CA LEU A 77 14.95 7.14 8.88
C LEU A 77 14.20 5.90 8.38
N LEU A 78 13.16 6.10 7.58
CA LEU A 78 12.47 5.06 6.84
C LEU A 78 12.99 5.08 5.40
N VAL A 79 13.35 3.91 4.89
CA VAL A 79 13.88 3.74 3.54
C VAL A 79 12.97 2.81 2.77
N ARG A 80 12.57 3.23 1.57
CA ARG A 80 11.83 2.44 0.60
C ARG A 80 12.77 2.07 -0.53
N ARG A 81 12.77 0.81 -0.95
CA ARG A 81 13.52 0.32 -2.10
C ARG A 81 12.58 -0.30 -3.13
N SER A 82 12.76 0.09 -4.39
CA SER A 82 12.06 -0.52 -5.51
C SER A 82 12.46 -1.99 -5.67
N ARG A 83 11.50 -2.82 -6.11
CA ARG A 83 11.71 -4.25 -6.35
C ARG A 83 12.36 -4.53 -7.69
N THR A 84 12.15 -3.64 -8.66
CA THR A 84 12.64 -3.80 -10.02
C THR A 84 14.01 -3.14 -10.18
N ASP A 85 14.22 -2.01 -9.52
CA ASP A 85 15.52 -1.34 -9.46
C ASP A 85 15.98 -1.16 -8.01
N PRO A 86 16.88 -2.01 -7.50
CA PRO A 86 17.38 -1.89 -6.12
C PRO A 86 18.12 -0.58 -5.82
N LYS A 87 18.53 0.19 -6.84
CA LYS A 87 19.18 1.50 -6.66
C LYS A 87 18.16 2.63 -6.50
N ASP A 88 16.91 2.39 -6.89
CA ASP A 88 15.81 3.34 -6.72
C ASP A 88 15.31 3.29 -5.26
N LEU A 89 15.73 4.31 -4.50
CA LEU A 89 15.55 4.45 -3.07
C LEU A 89 14.88 5.77 -2.74
N ASP A 90 13.83 5.72 -1.91
CA ASP A 90 13.26 6.90 -1.27
C ASP A 90 13.52 6.90 0.23
N TYR A 91 13.65 8.12 0.76
CA TYR A 91 14.03 8.37 2.13
C TYR A 91 12.97 9.21 2.81
N TYR A 92 12.62 8.84 4.04
CA TYR A 92 11.67 9.58 4.84
C TYR A 92 12.18 9.75 6.27
N VAL A 93 12.01 10.94 6.83
CA VAL A 93 12.10 11.15 8.28
C VAL A 93 10.73 10.91 8.87
N VAL A 94 10.68 10.03 9.86
CA VAL A 94 9.47 9.67 10.60
C VAL A 94 9.62 10.13 12.03
N PHE A 95 8.57 10.76 12.54
CA PHE A 95 8.37 11.03 13.96
C PHE A 95 7.07 10.37 14.41
N GLY A 96 7.11 9.61 15.50
CA GLY A 96 5.92 8.96 16.04
C GLY A 96 6.21 8.10 17.28
N PRO A 97 5.20 7.40 17.81
CA PRO A 97 5.36 6.56 18.99
C PRO A 97 6.36 5.42 18.76
N ASP A 98 7.25 5.17 19.72
CA ASP A 98 8.34 4.18 19.69
C ASP A 98 7.92 2.77 19.24
N ARG A 99 6.71 2.36 19.63
CA ARG A 99 6.10 1.06 19.31
C ARG A 99 5.46 0.99 17.92
N THR A 100 5.58 2.03 17.10
CA THR A 100 4.99 2.02 15.75
C THR A 100 5.66 0.95 14.89
N SER A 101 4.86 0.07 14.29
CA SER A 101 5.38 -1.02 13.44
C SER A 101 5.84 -0.53 12.08
N LEU A 102 6.86 -1.18 11.51
CA LEU A 102 7.35 -0.88 10.16
C LEU A 102 6.23 -0.96 9.10
N ALA A 103 5.30 -1.90 9.23
CA ALA A 103 4.14 -2.02 8.34
C ALA A 103 3.22 -0.80 8.41
N THR A 104 3.03 -0.22 9.60
CA THR A 104 2.25 1.03 9.75
C THR A 104 2.99 2.19 9.10
N LEU A 105 4.30 2.30 9.31
CA LEU A 105 5.13 3.34 8.68
C LEU A 105 5.09 3.26 7.15
N ALA A 106 5.26 2.05 6.58
CA ALA A 106 5.19 1.81 5.14
C ALA A 106 3.82 2.21 4.57
N ARG A 107 2.73 1.84 5.25
CA ARG A 107 1.37 2.22 4.85
C ARG A 107 1.15 3.74 4.92
N VAL A 108 1.64 4.41 5.95
CA VAL A 108 1.50 5.87 6.09
C VAL A 108 2.32 6.59 5.02
N ALA A 109 3.57 6.19 4.79
CA ALA A 109 4.42 6.72 3.72
C ALA A 109 3.76 6.54 2.34
N GLY A 110 3.12 5.39 2.10
CA GLY A 110 2.39 5.11 0.86
C GLY A 110 1.16 5.98 0.62
N ARG A 111 0.58 6.62 1.64
CA ARG A 111 -0.59 7.51 1.47
C ARG A 111 -0.28 8.75 0.63
N ARG A 112 1.00 9.13 0.48
CA ARG A 112 1.38 10.23 -0.41
C ARG A 112 0.92 9.98 -1.85
N TRP A 113 1.05 8.74 -2.33
CA TRP A 113 0.58 8.37 -3.67
C TRP A 113 -0.92 8.53 -3.84
N ALA A 114 -1.71 8.31 -2.79
CA ALA A 114 -3.15 8.51 -2.83
C ALA A 114 -3.52 10.00 -3.04
N ILE A 115 -2.67 10.94 -2.61
CA ILE A 115 -2.88 12.37 -2.85
C ILE A 115 -2.69 12.68 -4.33
N GLU A 116 -1.61 12.19 -4.94
CA GLU A 116 -1.34 12.38 -6.37
C GLU A 116 -2.44 11.74 -7.22
N GLU A 117 -2.85 10.50 -6.90
CA GLU A 117 -3.97 9.82 -7.54
C GLU A 117 -5.30 10.59 -7.36
N CYS A 118 -5.54 11.17 -6.18
CA CYS A 118 -6.72 12.01 -5.92
C CYS A 118 -6.72 13.26 -6.81
N PHE A 119 -5.56 13.90 -7.03
CA PHE A 119 -5.46 15.04 -7.93
C PHE A 119 -5.69 14.66 -9.40
N GLU A 120 -5.17 13.52 -9.85
CA GLU A 120 -5.45 13.04 -11.21
C GLU A 120 -6.93 12.73 -11.41
N VAL A 121 -7.56 12.05 -10.44
CA VAL A 121 -9.01 11.83 -10.43
C VAL A 121 -9.77 13.16 -10.44
N ALA A 122 -9.32 14.15 -9.68
CA ALA A 122 -9.98 15.45 -9.63
C ALA A 122 -9.96 16.16 -11.00
N LYS A 123 -8.86 16.07 -11.73
CA LYS A 123 -8.77 16.63 -13.08
C LYS A 123 -9.72 15.90 -14.04
N GLN A 124 -9.74 14.56 -13.99
CA GLN A 124 -10.50 13.74 -14.93
C GLN A 124 -12.01 13.72 -14.67
N GLU A 125 -12.44 13.71 -13.40
CA GLU A 125 -13.84 13.44 -13.03
C GLU A 125 -14.64 14.69 -12.67
N VAL A 126 -13.98 15.75 -12.17
CA VAL A 126 -14.67 16.97 -11.69
C VAL A 126 -14.16 18.24 -12.35
N GLY A 127 -13.39 18.11 -13.44
CA GLY A 127 -12.91 19.24 -14.21
C GLY A 127 -12.02 20.19 -13.41
N LEU A 128 -11.21 19.68 -12.47
CA LEU A 128 -10.34 20.53 -11.64
C LEU A 128 -9.40 21.40 -12.50
N ALA A 129 -9.00 20.90 -13.68
CA ALA A 129 -8.18 21.62 -14.65
C ALA A 129 -8.97 22.27 -15.80
N ASP A 130 -10.30 22.06 -15.86
CA ASP A 130 -11.14 22.49 -16.98
C ASP A 130 -11.86 23.80 -16.63
N TYR A 131 -11.12 24.91 -16.68
CA TYR A 131 -11.69 26.25 -16.49
C TYR A 131 -11.06 27.26 -17.46
N GLU A 132 -11.88 28.17 -17.98
CA GLU A 132 -11.44 29.27 -18.86
C GLU A 132 -11.51 30.64 -18.17
N ILE A 133 -11.55 30.63 -16.83
CA ILE A 133 -11.83 31.82 -16.04
C ILE A 133 -10.58 32.68 -15.86
N ARG A 134 -10.71 33.98 -16.11
CA ARG A 134 -9.62 34.97 -16.01
C ARG A 134 -9.70 35.90 -14.78
N SER A 135 -10.56 35.59 -13.81
CA SER A 135 -10.66 36.34 -12.55
C SER A 135 -10.31 35.46 -11.35
N TRP A 136 -9.66 36.05 -10.34
CA TRP A 136 -9.34 35.38 -9.09
C TRP A 136 -10.58 34.77 -8.42
N HIS A 137 -11.67 35.53 -8.33
CA HIS A 137 -12.91 35.08 -7.70
C HIS A 137 -13.56 33.90 -8.43
N GLY A 138 -13.56 33.95 -9.77
CA GLY A 138 -14.11 32.85 -10.56
C GLY A 138 -13.27 31.59 -10.46
N TRP A 139 -11.95 31.71 -10.52
CA TRP A 139 -11.03 30.59 -10.27
C TRP A 139 -11.23 29.99 -8.87
N TYR A 140 -11.29 30.82 -7.83
CA TYR A 140 -11.47 30.35 -6.45
C TYR A 140 -12.80 29.58 -6.25
N ARG A 141 -13.89 30.10 -6.83
CA ARG A 141 -15.21 29.42 -6.80
C ARG A 141 -15.14 28.08 -7.54
N HIS A 142 -14.52 28.03 -8.72
CA HIS A 142 -14.35 26.79 -9.50
C HIS A 142 -13.59 25.73 -8.72
N ILE A 143 -12.40 26.06 -8.22
CA ILE A 143 -11.57 25.13 -7.44
C ILE A 143 -12.33 24.64 -6.20
N THR A 144 -13.04 25.52 -5.50
CA THR A 144 -13.83 25.14 -4.32
C THR A 144 -14.94 24.14 -4.67
N LEU A 145 -15.70 24.41 -5.74
CA LEU A 145 -16.79 23.53 -6.19
C LEU A 145 -16.26 22.18 -6.71
N ALA A 146 -15.17 22.18 -7.48
CA ALA A 146 -14.52 20.96 -7.94
C ALA A 146 -14.03 20.09 -6.77
N MET A 147 -13.37 20.69 -5.77
CA MET A 147 -12.93 19.98 -4.55
C MET A 147 -14.11 19.44 -3.73
N LEU A 148 -15.22 20.18 -3.65
CA LEU A 148 -16.45 19.72 -2.99
C LEU A 148 -17.06 18.51 -3.73
N ALA A 149 -17.17 18.59 -5.05
CA ALA A 149 -17.67 17.50 -5.88
C ALA A 149 -16.78 16.24 -5.74
N LEU A 150 -15.46 16.41 -5.72
CA LEU A 150 -14.52 15.32 -5.49
C LEU A 150 -14.73 14.65 -4.13
N ALA A 151 -14.88 15.44 -3.06
CA ALA A 151 -15.14 14.92 -1.72
C ALA A 151 -16.47 14.15 -1.66
N PHE A 152 -17.51 14.66 -2.32
CA PHE A 152 -18.80 13.99 -2.44
C PHE A 152 -18.68 12.64 -3.16
N LEU A 153 -18.02 12.58 -4.32
CA LEU A 153 -17.78 11.36 -5.08
C LEU A 153 -16.95 10.34 -4.28
N ALA A 154 -15.90 10.79 -3.59
CA ALA A 154 -15.09 9.93 -2.73
C ALA A 154 -15.94 9.33 -1.59
N GLY A 155 -16.80 10.14 -0.94
CA GLY A 155 -17.73 9.68 0.09
C GLY A 155 -18.74 8.66 -0.43
N MET A 156 -19.32 8.90 -1.60
CA MET A 156 -20.22 7.93 -2.25
C MET A 156 -19.51 6.61 -2.57
N ARG A 157 -18.28 6.67 -3.09
CA ARG A 157 -17.50 5.48 -3.44
C ARG A 157 -17.20 4.62 -2.21
N VAL A 158 -16.85 5.23 -1.07
CA VAL A 158 -16.66 4.50 0.19
C VAL A 158 -17.95 3.80 0.62
N ARG A 159 -19.10 4.48 0.57
CA ARG A 159 -20.40 3.91 0.94
C ARG A 159 -20.79 2.74 0.03
N LEU A 160 -20.64 2.89 -1.28
CA LEU A 160 -20.95 1.85 -2.27
C LEU A 160 -20.03 0.63 -2.13
N ASN A 161 -18.74 0.85 -1.88
CA ASN A 161 -17.77 -0.22 -1.62
C ASN A 161 -18.10 -0.99 -0.33
N ALA A 162 -18.54 -0.30 0.73
CA ALA A 162 -18.96 -0.94 1.97
C ALA A 162 -20.20 -1.84 1.76
N ALA A 163 -21.19 -1.35 1.01
CA ALA A 163 -22.41 -2.09 0.70
C ALA A 163 -22.15 -3.33 -0.18
N SER A 164 -21.24 -3.23 -1.16
CA SER A 164 -20.86 -4.37 -2.01
C SER A 164 -20.03 -5.42 -1.26
N ARG A 165 -19.22 -5.01 -0.27
CA ARG A 165 -18.51 -5.95 0.61
C ARG A 165 -19.46 -6.73 1.52
N GLN A 166 -20.56 -6.12 1.96
CA GLN A 166 -21.60 -6.77 2.76
C GLN A 166 -22.45 -7.77 1.96
N LYS A 167 -22.64 -7.52 0.66
CA LYS A 167 -23.34 -8.48 -0.24
C LYS A 167 -22.49 -9.72 -0.61
N GLY A 168 -21.20 -9.73 -0.29
CA GLY A 168 -20.24 -10.77 -0.69
C GLY A 168 -19.98 -11.90 0.33
N GLY A 169 -20.89 -12.21 1.25
CA GLY A 169 -20.72 -13.31 2.23
C GLY A 169 -21.81 -14.38 2.15
N PRO A 170 -21.53 -15.61 2.66
CA PRO A 170 -20.74 -16.65 1.98
C PRO A 170 -21.48 -17.25 0.78
N ALA A 171 -20.76 -17.94 -0.11
CA ALA A 171 -21.39 -18.80 -1.12
C ALA A 171 -22.40 -19.73 -0.43
N ASN A 172 -23.66 -19.63 -0.85
CA ASN A 172 -24.77 -20.40 -0.32
C ASN A 172 -24.44 -21.91 -0.37
N PRO A 173 -24.38 -22.64 0.77
CA PRO A 173 -24.16 -24.09 0.76
C PRO A 173 -25.30 -24.88 0.11
N LEU A 174 -26.41 -24.21 -0.25
CA LEU A 174 -27.63 -24.85 -0.76
C LEU A 174 -27.62 -25.08 -2.28
N SER A 175 -26.67 -24.55 -3.05
CA SER A 175 -26.56 -24.85 -4.48
C SER A 175 -25.90 -26.21 -4.78
N SER A 176 -25.15 -26.79 -3.84
CA SER A 176 -24.56 -28.12 -4.00
C SER A 176 -25.52 -29.28 -3.66
N ARG A 177 -26.64 -29.03 -2.96
CA ARG A 177 -27.61 -30.08 -2.61
C ARG A 177 -28.65 -30.40 -3.68
N LEU A 178 -28.77 -29.59 -4.73
CA LEU A 178 -29.72 -29.84 -5.82
C LEU A 178 -29.10 -30.55 -7.02
N GLN A 179 -27.77 -30.73 -7.07
CA GLN A 179 -27.10 -31.52 -8.11
C GLN A 179 -26.98 -33.01 -7.77
N HIS A 180 -27.08 -33.40 -6.49
CA HIS A 180 -26.98 -34.82 -6.08
C HIS A 180 -28.33 -35.58 -6.11
N ARG A 181 -29.44 -34.94 -6.50
CA ARG A 181 -30.79 -35.57 -6.49
C ARG A 181 -31.35 -35.89 -7.88
N ARG A 182 -30.49 -36.12 -8.87
CA ARG A 182 -30.88 -36.64 -10.19
C ARG A 182 -29.91 -37.69 -10.70
N ASP A 183 -29.80 -38.80 -9.99
CA ASP A 183 -29.34 -40.05 -10.60
C ASP A 183 -30.43 -41.12 -10.41
N PRO A 184 -31.05 -41.63 -11.49
CA PRO A 184 -31.94 -42.79 -11.41
C PRO A 184 -31.12 -44.09 -11.20
N PRO A 185 -31.66 -45.10 -10.52
CA PRO A 185 -30.89 -46.30 -10.18
C PRO A 185 -30.61 -47.16 -11.42
N SER A 186 -29.32 -47.39 -11.70
CA SER A 186 -28.86 -48.26 -12.77
C SER A 186 -28.88 -49.73 -12.36
N HIS A 187 -29.66 -50.54 -13.09
CA HIS A 187 -29.64 -52.00 -13.06
C HIS A 187 -28.23 -52.55 -13.37
N GLN A 188 -27.72 -53.41 -12.50
CA GLN A 188 -26.44 -54.10 -12.69
C GLN A 188 -26.56 -55.19 -13.77
N ARG A 189 -25.61 -55.21 -14.71
CA ARG A 189 -25.36 -56.35 -15.61
C ARG A 189 -24.03 -57.03 -15.21
N PRO A 190 -23.94 -58.38 -15.33
CA PRO A 190 -22.82 -59.16 -14.80
C PRO A 190 -21.57 -59.11 -15.72
N PRO A 191 -20.39 -59.55 -15.23
CA PRO A 191 -19.10 -59.19 -15.81
C PRO A 191 -18.70 -60.05 -17.01
N THR A 192 -18.12 -59.43 -18.03
CA THR A 192 -17.46 -60.11 -19.16
C THR A 192 -15.94 -59.95 -19.11
N ARG A 193 -15.27 -61.03 -19.54
CA ARG A 193 -13.85 -61.37 -19.37
C ARG A 193 -12.87 -60.39 -19.99
N ARG A 194 -11.74 -60.25 -19.29
CA ARG A 194 -10.50 -59.53 -19.62
C ARG A 194 -9.71 -60.29 -20.71
N TRP A 195 -9.17 -59.59 -21.69
CA TRP A 195 -8.05 -60.05 -22.53
C TRP A 195 -6.84 -59.12 -22.34
N PRO A 196 -5.60 -59.65 -22.25
CA PRO A 196 -4.41 -58.85 -21.93
C PRO A 196 -3.84 -58.12 -23.16
N ARG A 197 -3.35 -56.88 -22.94
CA ARG A 197 -2.64 -56.07 -23.94
C ARG A 197 -1.21 -56.57 -24.11
N ALA A 198 -0.77 -56.73 -25.37
CA ALA A 198 0.64 -56.83 -25.73
C ALA A 198 1.30 -55.44 -25.61
N GLY A 199 2.51 -55.41 -25.04
CA GLY A 199 3.33 -54.20 -24.92
C GLY A 199 4.10 -53.88 -26.21
N PRO A 200 4.60 -52.65 -26.36
CA PRO A 200 5.37 -52.23 -27.54
C PRO A 200 6.86 -52.61 -27.42
N PRO A 201 7.57 -52.84 -28.54
CA PRO A 201 9.03 -52.90 -28.55
C PRO A 201 9.65 -51.50 -28.67
N LEU A 202 10.95 -51.44 -28.32
CA LEU A 202 11.83 -50.28 -28.15
C LEU A 202 11.79 -49.22 -29.27
#